data_AF-A0A8X6FVA4-F1
#
_entry.id   AF-A0A8X6FVA4-F1
#
_cell.length_a   1.000
_cell.length_b   1.000
_cell.length_c   1.000
_cell.angle_alpha   90.00
_cell.angle_beta   90.00
_cell.angle_gamma   90.00
#
_symmetry.space_group_name_H-M   'P 1'
#
loop_
_entity.id
_entity.type
_entity.pdbx_description
1 polymer ?
#
loop_
_entity_poly.entity_id
_entity_poly.type
_entity_poly.pdbx_seq_one_letter_code
_entity_poly.pdbx_strand_id
1 'polypeptide(L)'
;MCEDDAVIATNDDAALCKRYAVAKGYWSDPYIEYFIKSTSERKAPEISRGYYARVMGMKILLDQFLTTTNYNCQVINIGAGFDTLYWRLKDENVSVKSFIEVDLPPVTSRKCYIIRNRKNLLRMVATEDDDIQFSSCELHAGEYHLVGSDIRNISEMESKLLSGLVDTTLPTVFLAECVLVYNEEHLTSALLKWIAEHFRTALFINYEQVNMGDKFGSVMIENLKKRGCNLAGVSACSDLESQRRRFTVSGWDGAKSWDMTETHDFQDLKKVKLILSETLWHL
;
A
#
# COMPACT_ATOMS: atom_id res chain seq x y z
N MET A 1 -8.64 -14.00 -20.41
CA MET A 1 -8.39 -13.52 -19.04
C MET A 1 -9.11 -12.20 -18.93
N CYS A 2 -9.95 -12.03 -17.91
CA CYS A 2 -10.52 -10.73 -17.59
C CYS A 2 -9.37 -9.75 -17.28
N GLU A 3 -9.50 -8.46 -17.57
CA GLU A 3 -8.47 -7.45 -17.25
C GLU A 3 -8.11 -7.49 -15.76
N ASP A 4 -9.11 -7.74 -14.91
CA ASP A 4 -8.95 -7.91 -13.46
C ASP A 4 -8.14 -9.15 -13.08
N ASP A 5 -8.19 -10.26 -13.85
CA ASP A 5 -7.41 -11.47 -13.54
C ASP A 5 -5.91 -11.18 -13.61
N ALA A 6 -5.51 -10.36 -14.59
CA ALA A 6 -4.11 -9.97 -14.76
C ALA A 6 -3.65 -9.00 -13.67
N VAL A 7 -4.52 -8.06 -13.27
CA VAL A 7 -4.25 -7.16 -12.13
C VAL A 7 -4.12 -7.97 -10.84
N ILE A 8 -5.04 -8.90 -10.57
CA ILE A 8 -4.99 -9.81 -9.42
C ILE A 8 -3.69 -10.63 -9.41
N ALA A 9 -3.21 -11.08 -10.58
CA ALA A 9 -1.95 -11.83 -10.68
C ALA A 9 -0.71 -11.01 -10.28
N THR A 10 -0.76 -9.68 -10.38
CA THR A 10 0.38 -8.81 -9.98
C THR A 10 0.69 -8.90 -8.48
N ASN A 11 -0.29 -9.25 -7.65
CA ASN A 11 -0.06 -9.58 -6.24
C ASN A 11 0.97 -10.70 -6.08
N ASP A 12 0.80 -11.80 -6.80
CA ASP A 12 1.66 -12.97 -6.68
C ASP A 12 3.07 -12.65 -7.21
N ASP A 13 3.17 -11.89 -8.30
CA ASP A 13 4.45 -11.40 -8.85
C ASP A 13 5.21 -10.52 -7.83
N ALA A 14 4.52 -9.58 -7.20
CA ALA A 14 5.10 -8.69 -6.20
C ALA A 14 5.53 -9.46 -4.94
N ALA A 15 4.67 -10.34 -4.44
CA ALA A 15 4.96 -11.17 -3.28
C ALA A 15 6.15 -12.12 -3.52
N LEU A 16 6.25 -12.71 -4.73
CA LEU A 16 7.38 -13.54 -5.11
C LEU A 16 8.69 -12.75 -5.14
N CYS A 17 8.68 -11.53 -5.69
CA CYS A 17 9.88 -10.68 -5.71
C CYS A 17 10.28 -10.24 -4.31
N LYS A 18 9.32 -9.85 -3.46
CA LYS A 18 9.53 -9.54 -2.04
C LYS A 18 10.13 -10.75 -1.30
N ARG A 19 9.52 -11.93 -1.40
CA ARG A 19 10.02 -13.17 -0.78
C ARG A 19 11.43 -13.54 -1.26
N TYR A 20 11.70 -13.41 -2.55
CA TYR A 20 13.04 -13.70 -3.10
C TYR A 20 14.10 -12.75 -2.51
N ALA A 21 13.81 -11.45 -2.43
CA ALA A 21 14.74 -10.48 -1.85
C ALA A 21 14.97 -10.69 -0.34
N VAL A 22 13.92 -11.03 0.42
CA VAL A 22 14.00 -11.43 1.84
C VAL A 22 14.91 -12.64 2.02
N ALA A 23 14.73 -13.69 1.20
CA ALA A 23 15.58 -14.89 1.23
C ALA A 23 17.05 -14.60 0.88
N LYS A 24 17.33 -13.47 0.22
CA LYS A 24 18.69 -12.98 -0.06
C LYS A 24 19.22 -12.02 1.02
N GLY A 25 18.45 -11.75 2.06
CA GLY A 25 18.86 -10.91 3.19
C GLY A 25 18.76 -9.40 2.93
N TYR A 26 17.96 -8.96 1.94
CA TYR A 26 17.78 -7.53 1.70
C TYR A 26 17.03 -6.84 2.87
N TRP A 27 16.02 -7.50 3.46
CA TRP A 27 15.40 -7.07 4.72
C TRP A 27 14.84 -8.29 5.46
N SER A 28 14.43 -8.09 6.71
CA SER A 28 13.80 -9.13 7.53
C SER A 28 12.29 -9.11 7.37
N ASP A 29 11.72 -10.24 6.98
CA ASP A 29 10.28 -10.47 6.93
C ASP A 29 10.00 -11.97 7.16
N PRO A 30 9.72 -12.38 8.40
CA PRO A 30 9.43 -13.78 8.70
C PRO A 30 8.02 -14.21 8.27
N TYR A 31 7.21 -13.30 7.72
CA TYR A 31 5.79 -13.52 7.47
C TYR A 31 5.49 -13.80 6.00
N ILE A 32 6.26 -13.22 5.07
CA ILE A 32 5.98 -13.32 3.62
C ILE A 32 5.96 -14.77 3.12
N GLU A 33 6.69 -15.66 3.81
CA GLU A 33 6.73 -17.08 3.45
C GLU A 33 5.42 -17.84 3.70
N TYR A 34 4.55 -17.34 4.57
CA TYR A 34 3.23 -17.93 4.80
C TYR A 34 2.26 -17.63 3.65
N PHE A 35 2.45 -16.51 2.94
CA PHE A 35 1.52 -16.01 1.94
C PHE A 35 1.81 -16.50 0.52
N ILE A 36 3.08 -16.65 0.16
CA ILE A 36 3.47 -17.07 -1.20
C ILE A 36 4.62 -18.05 -1.13
N LYS A 37 4.58 -19.16 -1.88
CA LYS A 37 5.68 -20.15 -1.92
C LYS A 37 6.87 -19.61 -2.70
N SER A 38 8.10 -19.96 -2.30
CA SER A 38 9.30 -19.63 -3.08
C SER A 38 9.31 -20.38 -4.42
N THR A 39 9.81 -19.75 -5.46
CA THR A 39 10.10 -20.39 -6.75
C THR A 39 11.60 -20.65 -6.91
N SER A 40 11.96 -21.58 -7.80
CA SER A 40 13.36 -21.81 -8.20
C SER A 40 13.89 -20.75 -9.17
N GLU A 41 13.02 -19.86 -9.64
CA GLU A 41 13.36 -18.82 -10.59
C GLU A 41 14.28 -17.77 -9.95
N ARG A 42 15.42 -17.51 -10.58
CA ARG A 42 16.34 -16.46 -10.13
C ARG A 42 15.84 -15.10 -10.61
N LYS A 43 15.85 -14.11 -9.72
CA LYS A 43 15.67 -12.69 -10.09
C LYS A 43 17.04 -12.02 -10.21
N ALA A 44 17.15 -11.08 -11.16
CA ALA A 44 18.35 -10.25 -11.32
C ALA A 44 18.58 -9.39 -10.06
N PRO A 45 19.83 -9.13 -9.65
CA PRO A 45 20.13 -8.35 -8.43
C PRO A 45 19.46 -6.97 -8.40
N GLU A 46 19.34 -6.31 -9.55
CA GLU A 46 18.71 -5.01 -9.73
C GLU A 46 17.23 -5.03 -9.33
N ILE A 47 16.53 -6.14 -9.61
CA ILE A 47 15.14 -6.34 -9.18
C ILE A 47 15.08 -6.36 -7.66
N SER A 48 15.92 -7.13 -6.99
CA SER A 48 15.93 -7.20 -5.52
C SER A 48 16.34 -5.88 -4.88
N ARG A 49 17.29 -5.13 -5.47
CA ARG A 49 17.65 -3.78 -5.03
C ARG A 49 16.49 -2.79 -5.15
N GLY A 50 15.77 -2.83 -6.28
CA GLY A 50 14.59 -2.00 -6.49
C GLY A 50 13.48 -2.31 -5.48
N TYR A 51 13.20 -3.60 -5.22
CA TYR A 51 12.23 -4.00 -4.19
C TYR A 51 12.66 -3.60 -2.78
N TYR A 52 13.95 -3.67 -2.45
CA TYR A 52 14.46 -3.16 -1.17
C TYR A 52 14.21 -1.66 -1.03
N ALA A 53 14.60 -0.86 -2.02
CA ALA A 53 14.41 0.59 -1.99
C ALA A 53 12.91 0.96 -1.89
N ARG A 54 12.05 0.25 -2.63
CA ARG A 54 10.59 0.34 -2.56
C ARG A 54 10.05 0.10 -1.14
N VAL A 55 10.40 -1.04 -0.54
CA VAL A 55 9.91 -1.42 0.80
C VAL A 55 10.43 -0.46 1.88
N MET A 56 11.71 -0.12 1.82
CA MET A 56 12.32 0.77 2.82
C MET A 56 11.84 2.22 2.69
N GLY A 57 11.66 2.73 1.46
CA GLY A 57 11.14 4.07 1.22
C GLY A 57 9.73 4.25 1.80
N MET A 58 8.84 3.30 1.51
CA MET A 58 7.49 3.26 2.10
C MET A 58 7.55 3.22 3.64
N LYS A 59 8.40 2.34 4.21
CA LYS A 59 8.53 2.18 5.67
C LYS A 59 9.04 3.45 6.35
N ILE A 60 10.01 4.15 5.76
CA ILE A 60 10.55 5.38 6.37
C ILE A 60 9.47 6.47 6.46
N LEU A 61 8.71 6.68 5.39
CA LEU A 61 7.64 7.68 5.37
C LEU A 61 6.51 7.31 6.34
N LEU A 62 6.18 6.02 6.43
CA LEU A 62 5.23 5.52 7.42
C LEU A 62 5.74 5.77 8.84
N ASP A 63 6.97 5.39 9.17
CA ASP A 63 7.54 5.56 10.52
C ASP A 63 7.57 7.02 10.97
N GLN A 64 7.85 7.94 10.03
CA GLN A 64 7.76 9.37 10.30
C GLN A 64 6.34 9.80 10.64
N PHE A 65 5.33 9.34 9.89
CA PHE A 65 3.93 9.63 10.18
C PHE A 65 3.49 9.04 11.52
N LEU A 66 3.81 7.78 11.79
CA LEU A 66 3.51 7.09 13.04
C LEU A 66 4.12 7.84 14.23
N THR A 67 5.39 8.22 14.15
CA THR A 67 6.08 8.97 15.21
C THR A 67 5.46 10.36 15.41
N THR A 68 5.16 11.07 14.31
CA THR A 68 4.61 12.43 14.37
C THR A 68 3.22 12.47 14.99
N THR A 69 2.43 11.42 14.80
CA THR A 69 1.09 11.26 15.39
C THR A 69 1.12 10.63 16.79
N ASN A 70 2.31 10.39 17.36
CA ASN A 70 2.49 9.63 18.61
C ASN A 70 1.76 8.28 18.58
N TYR A 71 1.74 7.62 17.41
CA TYR A 71 1.05 6.37 17.14
C TYR A 71 -0.48 6.43 17.31
N ASN A 72 -1.04 7.61 17.57
CA ASN A 72 -2.48 7.84 17.66
C ASN A 72 -3.06 8.16 16.27
N CYS A 73 -2.99 7.17 15.38
CA CYS A 73 -3.40 7.30 13.99
C CYS A 73 -3.99 6.00 13.45
N GLN A 74 -4.45 6.03 12.20
CA GLN A 74 -4.96 4.89 11.46
C GLN A 74 -4.11 4.66 10.21
N VAL A 75 -4.00 3.41 9.78
CA VAL A 75 -3.28 3.01 8.56
C VAL A 75 -4.26 2.30 7.64
N ILE A 76 -4.38 2.77 6.41
CA ILE A 76 -5.21 2.16 5.36
C ILE A 76 -4.30 1.78 4.18
N ASN A 77 -3.99 0.50 4.04
CA ASN A 77 -3.20 -0.03 2.94
C ASN A 77 -4.11 -0.46 1.79
N ILE A 78 -4.13 0.32 0.72
CA ILE A 78 -4.97 0.12 -0.46
C ILE A 78 -4.22 -0.75 -1.47
N GLY A 79 -4.88 -1.79 -1.98
CA GLY A 79 -4.23 -2.80 -2.83
C GLY A 79 -3.14 -3.54 -2.07
N ALA A 80 -3.41 -3.89 -0.81
CA ALA A 80 -2.42 -4.42 0.12
C ALA A 80 -1.81 -5.77 -0.33
N GLY A 81 -2.52 -6.53 -1.16
CA GLY A 81 -2.08 -7.85 -1.58
C GLY A 81 -1.69 -8.74 -0.39
N PHE A 82 -0.59 -9.46 -0.56
CA PHE A 82 0.05 -10.25 0.50
C PHE A 82 1.10 -9.47 1.30
N ASP A 83 0.94 -8.15 1.44
CA ASP A 83 1.83 -7.38 2.31
C ASP A 83 1.75 -7.85 3.77
N THR A 84 2.88 -7.72 4.46
CA THR A 84 3.14 -8.26 5.80
C THR A 84 3.39 -7.15 6.83
N LEU A 85 3.22 -5.89 6.45
CA LEU A 85 3.57 -4.72 7.25
C LEU A 85 2.93 -4.76 8.64
N TYR A 86 1.67 -5.16 8.76
CA TYR A 86 1.01 -5.27 10.07
C TYR A 86 1.81 -6.15 11.05
N TRP A 87 2.16 -7.37 10.63
CA TRP A 87 2.92 -8.29 11.47
C TRP A 87 4.33 -7.79 11.78
N ARG A 88 4.99 -7.15 10.81
CA ARG A 88 6.31 -6.53 11.02
C ARG A 88 6.24 -5.37 12.02
N LEU A 89 5.19 -4.54 11.98
CA LEU A 89 4.98 -3.48 12.97
C LEU A 89 4.73 -4.05 14.37
N LYS A 90 3.97 -5.16 14.48
CA LYS A 90 3.74 -5.82 15.77
C LYS A 90 5.04 -6.37 16.38
N ASP A 91 5.95 -6.93 15.57
CA ASP A 91 7.30 -7.32 16.03
C ASP A 91 8.13 -6.13 16.54
N GLU A 92 7.89 -4.94 15.97
CA GLU A 92 8.49 -3.68 16.41
C GLU A 92 7.78 -3.05 17.63
N ASN A 93 6.78 -3.73 18.21
CA ASN A 93 5.89 -3.22 19.27
C ASN A 93 5.16 -1.92 18.89
N VAL A 94 4.87 -1.75 17.60
CA VAL A 94 4.10 -0.64 17.07
C VAL A 94 2.65 -1.07 16.91
N SER A 95 1.74 -0.33 17.55
CA SER A 95 0.28 -0.45 17.40
C SER A 95 -0.28 0.91 16.98
N VAL A 96 -1.37 0.87 16.21
CA VAL A 96 -2.13 2.02 15.72
C VAL A 96 -3.58 1.83 16.11
N LYS A 97 -4.42 2.86 16.00
CA LYS A 97 -5.84 2.76 16.36
C LYS A 97 -6.62 1.80 15.49
N SER A 98 -6.27 1.73 14.20
CA SER A 98 -6.87 0.83 13.24
C SER A 98 -5.88 0.60 12.09
N PHE A 99 -5.66 -0.65 11.72
CA PHE A 99 -4.85 -1.07 10.58
C PHE A 99 -5.74 -1.82 9.60
N ILE A 100 -6.05 -1.18 8.47
CA ILE A 100 -6.98 -1.69 7.48
C ILE A 100 -6.23 -2.00 6.21
N GLU A 101 -6.43 -3.18 5.67
CA GLU A 101 -5.99 -3.58 4.35
C GLU A 101 -7.21 -3.71 3.43
N VAL A 102 -7.14 -3.07 2.26
CA VAL A 102 -8.18 -3.14 1.24
C VAL A 102 -7.59 -3.78 -0.01
N ASP A 103 -8.27 -4.77 -0.58
CA ASP A 103 -7.91 -5.34 -1.88
C ASP A 103 -9.15 -5.95 -2.54
N LEU A 104 -9.03 -6.38 -3.80
CA LEU A 104 -10.11 -7.05 -4.50
C LEU A 104 -10.52 -8.34 -3.75
N PRO A 105 -11.82 -8.67 -3.69
CA PRO A 105 -12.31 -9.84 -2.96
C PRO A 105 -11.59 -11.17 -3.26
N PRO A 106 -11.16 -11.48 -4.50
CA PRO A 106 -10.37 -12.69 -4.77
C PRO A 106 -9.00 -12.73 -4.06
N VAL A 107 -8.36 -11.57 -3.88
CA VAL A 107 -7.06 -11.45 -3.19
C VAL A 107 -7.26 -11.56 -1.68
N THR A 108 -8.21 -10.79 -1.13
CA THR A 108 -8.48 -10.81 0.32
C THR A 108 -9.04 -12.16 0.77
N SER A 109 -9.84 -12.85 -0.05
CA SER A 109 -10.32 -14.21 0.27
C SER A 109 -9.17 -15.20 0.44
N ARG A 110 -8.15 -15.14 -0.43
CA ARG A 110 -6.92 -15.95 -0.29
C ARG A 110 -6.17 -15.58 0.98
N LYS A 111 -6.02 -14.29 1.27
CA LYS A 111 -5.32 -13.81 2.48
C LYS A 111 -6.06 -14.22 3.76
N CYS A 112 -7.38 -14.08 3.82
CA CYS A 112 -8.24 -14.58 4.89
C CYS A 112 -8.04 -16.09 5.13
N TYR A 113 -8.06 -16.90 4.06
CA TYR A 113 -7.82 -18.34 4.16
C TYR A 113 -6.44 -18.64 4.76
N ILE A 114 -5.39 -17.94 4.32
CA ILE A 114 -4.03 -18.13 4.82
C ILE A 114 -3.93 -17.76 6.30
N ILE A 115 -4.44 -16.58 6.69
CA ILE A 115 -4.41 -16.12 8.10
C ILE A 115 -5.17 -17.09 9.00
N ARG A 116 -6.39 -17.50 8.60
CA ARG A 116 -7.23 -18.44 9.36
C ARG A 116 -6.53 -19.77 9.64
N ASN A 117 -5.76 -20.28 8.67
CA ASN A 117 -5.12 -21.59 8.75
C ASN A 117 -3.69 -21.56 9.31
N ARG A 118 -3.17 -20.38 9.69
CA ARG A 118 -1.80 -20.21 10.23
C ARG A 118 -1.86 -19.57 11.61
N LYS A 119 -1.73 -20.39 12.65
CA LYS A 119 -1.78 -19.94 14.06
C LYS A 119 -0.82 -18.77 14.37
N ASN A 120 0.37 -18.76 13.77
CA ASN A 120 1.35 -17.69 13.96
C ASN A 120 0.87 -16.33 13.42
N LEU A 121 0.11 -16.32 12.32
CA LEU A 121 -0.48 -15.10 11.79
C LEU A 121 -1.70 -14.68 12.60
N LEU A 122 -2.57 -15.64 12.92
CA LEU A 122 -3.84 -15.38 13.62
C LEU A 122 -3.62 -14.80 15.03
N ARG A 123 -2.62 -15.30 15.76
CA ARG A 123 -2.30 -14.82 17.12
C ARG A 123 -1.80 -13.38 17.18
N MET A 124 -1.34 -12.84 16.06
CA MET A 124 -0.85 -11.46 15.99
C MET A 124 -1.96 -10.46 15.67
N VAL A 125 -3.02 -10.92 14.98
CA VAL A 125 -4.19 -10.09 14.63
C VAL A 125 -5.27 -10.12 15.71
N ALA A 126 -5.27 -11.13 16.58
CA ALA A 126 -6.27 -11.33 17.62
C ALA A 126 -5.65 -11.89 18.90
N THR A 127 -6.06 -11.35 20.04
CA THR A 127 -5.80 -11.90 21.37
C THR A 127 -6.92 -12.88 21.77
N GLU A 128 -6.78 -13.55 22.93
CA GLU A 128 -7.80 -14.49 23.43
C GLU A 128 -9.12 -13.81 23.79
N ASP A 129 -9.09 -12.49 24.04
CA ASP A 129 -10.24 -11.68 24.42
C ASP A 129 -10.94 -11.01 23.21
N ASP A 130 -10.35 -11.09 22.02
CA ASP A 130 -10.88 -10.43 20.82
C ASP A 130 -11.92 -11.30 20.11
N ASP A 131 -13.05 -10.68 19.74
CA ASP A 131 -14.00 -11.28 18.81
C ASP A 131 -13.41 -11.31 17.40
N ILE A 132 -13.18 -12.50 16.86
CA ILE A 132 -12.67 -12.70 15.50
C ILE A 132 -13.83 -12.92 14.55
N GLN A 133 -14.05 -11.97 13.64
CA GLN A 133 -15.07 -12.07 12.60
C GLN A 133 -14.42 -12.39 11.26
N PHE A 134 -14.86 -13.49 10.66
CA PHE A 134 -14.41 -13.93 9.36
C PHE A 134 -15.60 -14.02 8.40
N SER A 135 -15.47 -13.41 7.22
CA SER A 135 -16.36 -13.64 6.08
C SER A 135 -15.60 -14.38 4.96
N SER A 136 -16.17 -14.43 3.75
CA SER A 136 -15.53 -15.04 2.58
C SER A 136 -14.30 -14.26 2.11
N CYS A 137 -14.32 -12.94 2.23
CA CYS A 137 -13.28 -12.02 1.74
C CYS A 137 -12.91 -10.92 2.75
N GLU A 138 -13.38 -11.04 4.01
CA GLU A 138 -13.08 -10.07 5.06
C GLU A 138 -12.66 -10.77 6.36
N LEU A 139 -11.88 -10.06 7.16
CA LEU A 139 -11.44 -10.44 8.50
C LEU A 139 -11.39 -9.19 9.37
N HIS A 140 -12.04 -9.24 10.53
CA HIS A 140 -11.97 -8.18 11.55
C HIS A 140 -11.59 -8.81 12.88
N ALA A 141 -10.50 -8.34 13.49
CA ALA A 141 -10.08 -8.76 14.82
C ALA A 141 -9.23 -7.67 15.47
N GLY A 142 -9.60 -7.27 16.70
CA GLY A 142 -8.92 -6.18 17.41
C GLY A 142 -8.78 -4.93 16.55
N GLU A 143 -7.53 -4.49 16.36
CA GLU A 143 -7.16 -3.32 15.56
C GLU A 143 -6.89 -3.65 14.07
N TYR A 144 -6.92 -4.92 13.65
CA TYR A 144 -6.63 -5.35 12.28
C TYR A 144 -7.90 -5.67 11.50
N HIS A 145 -7.99 -5.11 10.31
CA HIS A 145 -9.10 -5.32 9.39
C HIS A 145 -8.59 -5.61 7.98
N LEU A 146 -9.16 -6.63 7.35
CA LEU A 146 -8.94 -6.96 5.95
C LEU A 146 -10.28 -6.88 5.24
N VAL A 147 -10.39 -6.01 4.24
CA VAL A 147 -11.63 -5.64 3.59
C VAL A 147 -11.55 -5.96 2.09
N GLY A 148 -12.39 -6.89 1.63
CA GLY A 148 -12.54 -7.17 0.21
C GLY A 148 -13.39 -6.09 -0.47
N SER A 149 -12.77 -5.15 -1.18
CA SER A 149 -13.46 -4.05 -1.86
C SER A 149 -12.72 -3.66 -3.13
N ASP A 150 -13.48 -3.23 -4.14
CA ASP A 150 -12.93 -2.63 -5.35
C ASP A 150 -12.80 -1.12 -5.16
N ILE A 151 -11.59 -0.59 -5.32
CA ILE A 151 -11.31 0.86 -5.15
C ILE A 151 -11.97 1.71 -6.24
N ARG A 152 -12.40 1.08 -7.34
CA ARG A 152 -13.20 1.71 -8.41
C ARG A 152 -14.64 1.95 -7.96
N ASN A 153 -15.11 1.21 -6.95
CA ASN A 153 -16.43 1.34 -6.35
C ASN A 153 -16.34 2.06 -4.99
N ILE A 154 -16.17 3.38 -5.04
CA ILE A 154 -15.97 4.21 -3.84
C ILE A 154 -17.13 4.07 -2.85
N SER A 155 -18.38 4.00 -3.30
CA SER A 155 -19.54 3.89 -2.42
C SER A 155 -19.56 2.59 -1.61
N GLU A 156 -19.15 1.47 -2.21
CA GLU A 156 -18.99 0.21 -1.48
C GLU A 156 -17.85 0.31 -0.46
N MET A 157 -16.69 0.83 -0.88
CA MET A 157 -15.54 0.99 0.00
C MET A 157 -15.86 1.90 1.18
N GLU A 158 -16.50 3.05 0.93
CA GLU A 158 -16.97 3.99 1.94
C GLU A 158 -17.90 3.32 2.94
N SER A 159 -18.93 2.59 2.45
CA SER A 159 -19.87 1.88 3.32
C SER A 159 -19.18 0.89 4.25
N LYS A 160 -18.13 0.20 3.77
CA LYS A 160 -17.37 -0.76 4.58
C LYS A 160 -16.46 -0.05 5.58
N LEU A 161 -15.66 0.93 5.13
CA LEU A 161 -14.71 1.64 5.98
C LEU A 161 -15.42 2.48 7.07
N LEU A 162 -16.46 3.21 6.70
CA LEU A 162 -17.18 4.11 7.61
C LEU A 162 -18.22 3.39 8.49
N SER A 163 -18.36 2.07 8.37
CA SER A 163 -19.20 1.25 9.26
C SER A 163 -18.58 0.95 10.63
N GLY A 164 -17.69 1.84 11.10
CA GLY A 164 -17.05 1.75 12.42
C GLY A 164 -15.61 1.27 12.41
N LEU A 165 -15.01 1.01 11.23
CA LEU A 165 -13.59 0.62 11.11
C LEU A 165 -12.65 1.83 11.16
N VAL A 166 -13.17 2.99 10.76
CA VAL A 166 -12.43 4.24 10.56
C VAL A 166 -13.11 5.38 11.30
N ASP A 167 -12.34 6.11 12.10
CA ASP A 167 -12.69 7.44 12.60
C ASP A 167 -12.01 8.50 11.71
N THR A 168 -12.81 9.25 10.94
CA THR A 168 -12.30 10.26 10.00
C THR A 168 -11.75 11.51 10.68
N THR A 169 -11.92 11.64 11.99
CA THR A 169 -11.35 12.73 12.79
C THR A 169 -9.92 12.46 13.22
N LEU A 170 -9.47 11.20 13.19
CA LEU A 170 -8.10 10.80 13.51
C LEU A 170 -7.16 10.97 12.31
N PRO A 171 -5.87 11.29 12.55
CA PRO A 171 -4.85 11.25 11.51
C PRO A 171 -4.81 9.87 10.84
N THR A 172 -4.92 9.84 9.51
CA THR A 172 -4.96 8.59 8.76
C THR A 172 -3.91 8.61 7.64
N VAL A 173 -3.07 7.58 7.56
CA VAL A 173 -2.15 7.38 6.44
C VAL A 173 -2.69 6.33 5.49
N PHE A 174 -2.73 6.67 4.22
CA PHE A 174 -3.09 5.79 3.11
C PHE A 174 -1.82 5.34 2.40
N LEU A 175 -1.71 4.04 2.15
CA LEU A 175 -0.61 3.45 1.39
C LEU A 175 -1.16 2.92 0.08
N ALA A 176 -0.46 3.19 -1.03
CA ALA A 176 -0.72 2.57 -2.32
C ALA A 176 0.61 2.18 -2.97
N GLU A 177 0.91 0.89 -3.00
CA GLU A 177 2.21 0.37 -3.42
C GLU A 177 2.10 -0.37 -4.76
N CYS A 178 2.24 0.36 -5.86
CA CYS A 178 1.92 -0.03 -7.24
C CYS A 178 0.44 -0.41 -7.39
N VAL A 179 -0.47 0.54 -7.20
CA VAL A 179 -1.91 0.26 -7.20
C VAL A 179 -2.68 1.20 -8.13
N LEU A 180 -2.46 2.52 -8.02
CA LEU A 180 -3.24 3.49 -8.76
C LEU A 180 -3.02 3.34 -10.27
N VAL A 181 -1.80 3.04 -10.71
CA VAL A 181 -1.44 2.78 -12.12
C VAL A 181 -2.27 1.72 -12.84
N TYR A 182 -2.88 0.76 -12.12
CA TYR A 182 -3.72 -0.29 -12.72
C TYR A 182 -5.14 0.19 -13.05
N ASN A 183 -5.52 1.37 -12.59
CA ASN A 183 -6.86 1.90 -12.69
C ASN A 183 -6.88 3.15 -13.59
N GLU A 184 -8.00 3.37 -14.27
CA GLU A 184 -8.15 4.59 -15.08
C GLU A 184 -8.00 5.84 -14.21
N GLU A 185 -7.37 6.88 -14.77
CA GLU A 185 -7.02 8.10 -14.06
C GLU A 185 -8.23 8.74 -13.36
N HIS A 186 -9.40 8.74 -14.01
CA HIS A 186 -10.62 9.32 -13.45
C HIS A 186 -11.12 8.58 -12.19
N LEU A 187 -10.95 7.26 -12.12
CA LEU A 187 -11.32 6.44 -10.95
C LEU A 187 -10.39 6.72 -9.78
N THR A 188 -9.08 6.77 -10.04
CA THR A 188 -8.10 7.10 -8.99
C THR A 188 -8.23 8.55 -8.52
N SER A 189 -8.57 9.48 -9.43
CA SER A 189 -8.82 10.88 -9.08
C SER A 189 -10.04 11.02 -8.18
N ALA A 190 -11.10 10.22 -8.43
CA ALA A 190 -12.28 10.16 -7.59
C ALA A 190 -11.96 9.59 -6.19
N LEU A 191 -11.15 8.53 -6.11
CA LEU A 191 -10.68 7.97 -4.84
C LEU A 191 -9.88 9.01 -4.04
N LEU A 192 -8.90 9.66 -4.68
CA LEU A 192 -8.07 10.69 -4.03
C LEU A 192 -8.91 11.87 -3.55
N LYS A 193 -9.91 12.27 -4.32
CA LYS A 193 -10.85 13.33 -3.95
C LYS A 193 -11.73 12.93 -2.77
N TRP A 194 -12.28 11.73 -2.80
CA TRP A 194 -13.07 11.20 -1.69
C TRP A 194 -12.27 11.20 -0.39
N ILE A 195 -11.01 10.75 -0.41
CA ILE A 195 -10.13 10.79 0.78
C ILE A 195 -9.97 12.23 1.28
N ALA A 196 -9.64 13.16 0.39
CA ALA A 196 -9.41 14.57 0.75
C ALA A 196 -10.68 15.23 1.34
N GLU A 197 -11.87 14.83 0.90
CA GLU A 197 -13.14 15.39 1.37
C GLU A 197 -13.61 14.80 2.71
N HIS A 198 -13.27 13.54 3.02
CA HIS A 198 -13.84 12.82 4.17
C HIS A 198 -12.92 12.81 5.40
N PHE A 199 -11.59 12.90 5.22
CA PHE A 199 -10.63 12.76 6.31
C PHE A 199 -10.10 14.12 6.74
N ARG A 200 -10.24 14.46 8.03
CA ARG A 200 -9.76 15.74 8.57
C ARG A 200 -8.23 15.90 8.42
N THR A 201 -7.49 14.81 8.55
CA THR A 201 -6.03 14.82 8.42
C THR A 201 -5.60 13.52 7.76
N ALA A 202 -5.14 13.63 6.51
CA ALA A 202 -4.70 12.49 5.71
C ALA A 202 -3.27 12.68 5.19
N LEU A 203 -2.49 11.60 5.19
CA LEU A 203 -1.26 11.48 4.41
C LEU A 203 -1.45 10.36 3.39
N PHE A 204 -1.04 10.57 2.14
CA PHE A 204 -1.02 9.51 1.13
C PHE A 204 0.41 9.21 0.70
N ILE A 205 0.83 7.96 0.83
CA ILE A 205 2.13 7.47 0.38
C ILE A 205 1.89 6.59 -0.84
N ASN A 206 2.25 7.12 -2.01
CA ASN A 206 2.14 6.43 -3.29
C ASN A 206 3.52 6.01 -3.80
N TYR A 207 3.67 4.74 -4.16
CA TYR A 207 4.82 4.24 -4.91
C TYR A 207 4.32 3.63 -6.21
N GLU A 208 4.77 4.13 -7.35
CA GLU A 208 4.49 3.53 -8.65
C GLU A 208 5.46 4.05 -9.72
N GLN A 209 5.19 3.72 -10.98
CA GLN A 209 6.01 4.12 -12.11
C GLN A 209 6.03 5.65 -12.30
N VAL A 210 7.13 6.14 -12.84
CA VAL A 210 7.32 7.54 -13.25
C VAL A 210 8.24 7.56 -14.48
N ASN A 211 8.25 8.65 -15.24
CA ASN A 211 9.04 8.81 -16.46
C ASN A 211 8.67 7.78 -17.55
N MET A 212 7.39 7.38 -17.61
CA MET A 212 6.90 6.34 -18.52
C MET A 212 6.82 6.76 -20.00
N GLY A 213 7.15 8.02 -20.31
CA GLY A 213 7.16 8.55 -21.68
C GLY A 213 8.43 8.23 -22.49
N ASP A 214 9.45 7.63 -21.87
CA ASP A 214 10.70 7.32 -22.55
C ASP A 214 10.69 5.92 -23.23
N LYS A 215 11.83 5.52 -23.81
CA LYS A 215 11.98 4.21 -24.45
C LYS A 215 11.85 3.06 -23.45
N PHE A 216 12.32 3.23 -22.23
CA PHE A 216 12.24 2.20 -21.20
C PHE A 216 10.78 2.01 -20.76
N GLY A 217 10.05 3.09 -20.51
CA GLY A 217 8.63 3.10 -20.21
C GLY A 217 7.81 2.43 -21.31
N SER A 218 8.09 2.74 -22.58
CA SER A 218 7.42 2.11 -23.72
C SER A 218 7.61 0.59 -23.75
N VAL A 219 8.84 0.11 -23.54
CA VAL A 219 9.15 -1.33 -23.46
C VAL A 219 8.47 -1.98 -22.25
N MET A 220 8.43 -1.29 -21.12
CA MET A 220 7.76 -1.77 -19.90
C MET A 220 6.26 -1.96 -20.12
N ILE A 221 5.58 -0.97 -20.72
CA ILE A 221 4.15 -1.04 -21.06
C ILE A 221 3.88 -2.23 -21.99
N GLU A 222 4.69 -2.38 -23.05
CA GLU A 222 4.51 -3.47 -24.01
C GLU A 222 4.69 -4.84 -23.34
N ASN A 223 5.68 -4.98 -22.45
CA ASN A 223 5.94 -6.23 -21.73
C ASN A 223 4.80 -6.61 -20.76
N LEU A 224 4.22 -5.64 -20.07
CA LEU A 224 3.07 -5.87 -19.18
C LEU A 224 1.82 -6.21 -19.98
N LYS A 225 1.58 -5.51 -21.10
CA LYS A 225 0.46 -5.78 -22.00
C LYS A 225 0.52 -7.19 -22.58
N LYS A 226 1.71 -7.70 -22.90
CA LYS A 226 1.93 -9.11 -23.33
C LYS A 226 1.54 -10.14 -22.27
N ARG A 227 1.54 -9.75 -20.98
CA ARG A 227 1.08 -10.57 -19.85
C ARG A 227 -0.40 -10.35 -19.51
N GLY A 228 -1.12 -9.60 -20.35
CA GLY A 228 -2.51 -9.23 -20.12
C GLY A 228 -2.71 -8.13 -19.08
N CYS A 229 -1.63 -7.54 -18.55
CA CYS A 229 -1.69 -6.48 -17.55
C CYS A 229 -1.61 -5.11 -18.25
N ASN A 230 -2.74 -4.42 -18.34
CA ASN A 230 -2.82 -3.07 -18.87
C ASN A 230 -2.60 -2.05 -17.74
N LEU A 231 -1.79 -1.03 -18.00
CA LEU A 231 -1.57 0.08 -17.07
C LEU A 231 -2.53 1.21 -17.40
N ALA A 232 -3.80 1.06 -17.00
CA ALA A 232 -4.86 2.01 -17.35
C ALA A 232 -4.60 3.46 -16.87
N GLY A 233 -3.81 3.62 -15.79
CA GLY A 233 -3.45 4.91 -15.21
C GLY A 233 -2.08 5.44 -15.64
N VAL A 234 -1.46 4.87 -16.68
CA VAL A 234 -0.08 5.22 -17.07
C VAL A 234 0.08 6.69 -17.52
N SER A 235 -1.00 7.35 -17.93
CA SER A 235 -1.00 8.80 -18.25
C SER A 235 -0.54 9.66 -17.07
N ALA A 236 -0.87 9.26 -15.84
CA ALA A 236 -0.46 9.96 -14.62
C ALA A 236 1.03 9.73 -14.26
N CYS A 237 1.71 8.80 -14.95
CA CYS A 237 3.09 8.39 -14.69
C CYS A 237 4.11 9.04 -15.65
N SER A 238 3.77 10.16 -16.29
CA SER A 238 4.66 10.81 -17.27
C SER A 238 5.94 11.34 -16.65
N ASP A 239 5.86 11.96 -15.47
CA ASP A 239 6.97 12.58 -14.76
C ASP A 239 6.60 12.84 -13.28
N LEU A 240 7.53 13.38 -12.51
CA LEU A 240 7.30 13.68 -11.09
C LEU A 240 6.26 14.78 -10.86
N GLU A 241 6.07 15.70 -11.82
CA GLU A 241 5.04 16.74 -11.69
C GLU A 241 3.64 16.19 -11.96
N SER A 242 3.47 15.31 -12.95
CA SER A 242 2.17 14.65 -13.17
C SER A 242 1.73 13.90 -11.92
N GLN A 243 2.68 13.24 -11.24
CA GLN A 243 2.43 12.56 -9.96
C GLN A 243 2.12 13.52 -8.81
N ARG A 244 2.65 14.75 -8.77
CA ARG A 244 2.23 15.73 -7.75
C ARG A 244 0.87 16.32 -8.08
N ARG A 245 0.67 16.69 -9.34
CA ARG A 245 -0.53 17.35 -9.83
C ARG A 245 -1.78 16.51 -9.62
N ARG A 246 -1.72 15.19 -9.83
CA ARG A 246 -2.89 14.32 -9.61
C ARG A 246 -3.45 14.39 -8.18
N PHE A 247 -2.62 14.68 -7.17
CA PHE A 247 -3.08 14.86 -5.80
C PHE A 247 -3.64 16.28 -5.60
N THR A 248 -2.90 17.31 -6.02
CA THR A 248 -3.31 18.70 -5.77
C THR A 248 -4.60 19.07 -6.51
N VAL A 249 -4.83 18.55 -7.72
CA VAL A 249 -6.11 18.75 -8.44
C VAL A 249 -7.27 17.94 -7.86
N SER A 250 -6.98 16.90 -7.07
CA SER A 250 -7.95 16.09 -6.33
C SER A 250 -8.22 16.62 -4.91
N GLY A 251 -7.79 17.84 -4.58
CA GLY A 251 -8.14 18.50 -3.32
C GLY A 251 -7.13 18.29 -2.18
N TRP A 252 -5.94 17.77 -2.46
CA TRP A 252 -4.86 17.67 -1.47
C TRP A 252 -4.10 19.00 -1.34
N ASP A 253 -3.76 19.40 -0.11
CA ASP A 253 -3.08 20.67 0.18
C ASP A 253 -1.68 20.78 -0.47
N GLY A 254 -1.01 19.65 -0.71
CA GLY A 254 0.29 19.62 -1.33
C GLY A 254 0.79 18.21 -1.63
N ALA A 255 1.82 18.11 -2.46
CA ALA A 255 2.46 16.84 -2.81
C ALA A 255 3.98 17.02 -3.00
N LYS A 256 4.74 16.01 -2.58
CA LYS A 256 6.18 15.88 -2.84
C LYS A 256 6.41 14.53 -3.51
N SER A 257 7.37 14.49 -4.43
CA SER A 257 7.74 13.26 -5.14
C SER A 257 9.23 13.26 -5.45
N TRP A 258 9.79 12.06 -5.46
CA TRP A 258 11.19 11.76 -5.77
C TRP A 258 11.21 10.52 -6.65
N ASP A 259 12.23 10.38 -7.49
CA ASP A 259 12.45 9.12 -8.17
C ASP A 259 13.29 8.15 -7.31
N MET A 260 13.28 6.87 -7.69
CA MET A 260 13.98 5.85 -6.91
C MET A 260 15.50 5.95 -7.00
N THR A 261 16.05 6.60 -8.03
CA THR A 261 17.50 6.83 -8.13
C THR A 261 17.96 7.91 -7.19
N GLU A 262 17.16 8.97 -7.04
CA GLU A 262 17.35 9.97 -6.00
C GLU A 262 17.36 9.24 -4.65
N THR A 263 16.30 8.50 -4.28
CA THR A 263 16.19 7.84 -2.96
C THR A 263 17.32 6.85 -2.61
N HIS A 264 18.03 6.29 -3.60
CA HIS A 264 19.15 5.38 -3.37
C HIS A 264 20.37 6.05 -2.70
N ASP A 265 20.56 7.35 -2.93
CA ASP A 265 21.63 8.14 -2.29
C ASP A 265 21.24 8.61 -0.86
N PHE A 266 20.02 8.30 -0.40
CA PHE A 266 19.45 8.81 0.86
C PHE A 266 19.74 7.91 2.08
N GLN A 267 21.02 7.79 2.46
CA GLN A 267 21.33 7.57 3.88
C GLN A 267 20.77 8.69 4.79
N ASP A 268 20.30 9.80 4.20
CA ASP A 268 19.74 10.98 4.84
C ASP A 268 18.19 11.02 4.98
N LEU A 269 17.45 9.97 4.61
CA LEU A 269 16.00 9.91 4.88
C LEU A 269 15.64 9.95 6.38
N LYS A 270 16.61 9.69 7.27
CA LYS A 270 16.50 9.95 8.73
C LYS A 270 16.42 11.45 9.09
N LYS A 271 16.81 12.35 8.19
CA LYS A 271 16.87 13.81 8.40
C LYS A 271 15.72 14.58 7.75
N VAL A 272 14.95 13.93 6.87
CA VAL A 272 13.72 14.54 6.32
C VAL A 272 12.66 14.48 7.41
N LYS A 273 12.65 15.47 8.31
CA LYS A 273 11.40 15.85 8.97
C LYS A 273 10.47 16.27 7.83
N LEU A 274 9.55 15.40 7.43
CA LEU A 274 8.45 15.82 6.58
C LEU A 274 7.73 16.91 7.38
N ILE A 275 7.95 18.17 7.01
CA ILE A 275 7.19 19.30 7.52
C ILE A 275 5.77 19.08 7.03
N LEU A 276 4.95 18.42 7.86
CA LEU A 276 3.53 18.69 7.92
C LEU A 276 3.46 20.18 8.29
N SER A 277 2.83 20.98 7.44
CA SER A 277 2.68 22.41 7.71
C SER A 277 1.89 22.59 8.99
N GLU A 278 2.59 22.82 10.09
CA GLU A 278 2.05 23.38 11.32
C GLU A 278 1.69 24.84 11.02
N THR A 279 0.46 25.07 10.55
CA THR A 279 -0.11 26.40 10.48
C THR A 279 -1.47 26.37 11.15
N LEU A 280 -1.51 27.01 12.33
CA LEU A 280 -2.64 27.65 13.03
C LEU A 280 -2.88 27.12 14.45
N TRP A 281 -1.90 27.39 15.32
CA TRP A 281 -2.22 27.97 16.62
C TRP A 281 -1.70 29.40 16.63
N HIS A 282 -2.60 30.38 16.46
CA HIS A 282 -2.60 31.70 17.11
C HIS A 282 -3.85 32.47 16.65
N LEU A 283 -4.80 32.62 17.58
CA LEU A 283 -5.96 33.53 17.63
C LEU A 283 -6.95 33.50 16.45
#